data_AF-A0AA43EH24-F1
#
_entry.id   AF-A0AA43EH24-F1
#
_cell.length_a   1.000
_cell.length_b   1.000
_cell.length_c   1.000
_cell.angle_alpha   90.00
_cell.angle_beta   90.00
_cell.angle_gamma   90.00
#
_symmetry.space_group_name_H-M   'P 1'
#
loop_
_entity.id
_entity.type
_entity.pdbx_description
1 polymer ?
#
loop_
_entity_poly.entity_id
_entity_poly.type
_entity_poly.pdbx_seq_one_letter_code
_entity_poly.pdbx_strand_id
1 'polypeptide(L)'
;MNDPVAEYIAKIMERLRAAPPAARMATGDADALAGEIFTILTSREFCYLSRGRTAPFRDATVDLLAGNIRAGEAVRFYYDIGAGYHASIEPQDTGLVFRVGFSELCILSQIGAFGNRVSEIYPPGAHFTLVIDNVCGLVTNDIPVADTMVYVGALRRLIDETGMGARVEALVESETFDLSGYAIDRARLARDVAALSPSPQDLENVRRFLGRACDDAEALERIARYSQAGEMTERHLADVVRGVRMTQRATGGTLGFRPFPGGDSRTQVGEVAISPNDKGVLRPVLLTSRNVDRYRRTQLRFPQLLPAAIAHVTYAEPVDTAPASG
;
A
#
# COMPACT_ATOMS: atom_id res chain seq x y z
N MET A 1 5.78 27.69 15.39
CA MET A 1 5.74 27.32 13.96
C MET A 1 4.30 27.56 13.52
N ASN A 2 4.05 28.52 12.63
CA ASN A 2 2.71 28.75 12.04
C ASN A 2 2.66 28.21 10.61
N ASP A 3 3.17 26.99 10.41
CA ASP A 3 3.09 26.30 9.12
C ASP A 3 2.12 25.11 9.29
N PRO A 4 0.88 25.21 8.77
CA PRO A 4 -0.12 24.15 8.90
C PRO A 4 0.36 22.79 8.36
N VAL A 5 1.23 22.79 7.34
CA VAL A 5 1.76 21.56 6.77
C VAL A 5 2.77 20.92 7.73
N ALA A 6 3.65 21.73 8.33
CA ALA A 6 4.57 21.25 9.35
C ALA A 6 3.82 20.66 10.56
N GLU A 7 2.75 21.31 11.03
CA GLU A 7 1.90 20.80 12.11
C GLU A 7 1.20 19.49 11.73
N TYR A 8 0.74 19.37 10.49
CA TYR A 8 0.11 18.16 9.98
C TYR A 8 1.07 16.97 9.96
N ILE A 9 2.30 17.19 9.49
CA ILE A 9 3.37 16.18 9.52
C ILE A 9 3.72 15.83 10.95
N ALA A 10 3.87 16.82 11.85
CA ALA A 10 4.17 16.60 13.25
C ALA A 10 3.13 15.68 13.92
N LYS A 11 1.83 15.87 13.64
CA LYS A 11 0.76 14.98 14.13
C LYS A 11 0.88 13.55 13.62
N ILE A 12 1.31 13.36 12.37
CA ILE A 12 1.55 12.02 11.81
C ILE A 12 2.74 11.36 12.53
N MET A 13 3.84 12.10 12.71
CA MET A 13 5.03 11.62 13.42
C MET A 13 4.75 11.31 14.90
N GLU A 14 3.92 12.12 15.55
CA GLU A 14 3.46 11.88 16.93
C GLU A 14 2.69 10.56 17.02
N ARG A 15 1.77 10.30 16.08
CA ARG A 15 1.02 9.03 16.04
C ARG A 15 1.91 7.82 15.81
N LEU A 16 2.92 7.94 14.97
CA LEU A 16 3.90 6.86 14.72
C LEU A 16 4.69 6.51 15.98
N ARG A 17 5.06 7.52 16.76
CA ARG A 17 5.87 7.36 17.98
C ARG A 17 5.03 7.13 19.24
N ALA A 18 3.71 7.20 19.13
CA ALA A 18 2.80 7.03 20.26
C ALA A 18 2.91 5.60 20.80
N ALA A 19 3.25 5.48 22.08
CA ALA A 19 3.20 4.21 22.79
C ALA A 19 1.77 3.62 22.72
N PRO A 20 1.64 2.28 22.66
CA PRO A 20 0.34 1.66 22.76
C PRO A 20 -0.34 2.09 24.08
N PRO A 21 -1.65 2.38 24.04
CA PRO A 21 -2.41 2.67 25.25
C PRO A 21 -2.37 1.46 26.19
N ALA A 22 -2.61 1.71 27.48
CA ALA A 22 -2.72 0.63 28.47
C ALA A 22 -3.84 -0.34 28.06
N ALA A 23 -3.51 -1.63 27.99
CA ALA A 23 -4.46 -2.66 27.62
C ALA A 23 -5.61 -2.71 28.62
N ARG A 24 -6.84 -2.66 28.10
CA ARG A 24 -8.01 -3.12 28.85
C ARG A 24 -7.98 -4.63 28.72
N MET A 25 -7.75 -5.34 29.82
CA MET A 25 -7.79 -6.81 29.77
C MET A 25 -9.18 -7.25 29.33
N ALA A 26 -9.32 -7.61 28.05
CA ALA A 26 -10.49 -8.28 27.56
C ALA A 26 -10.43 -9.72 28.05
N THR A 27 -11.35 -10.09 28.94
CA THR A 27 -11.59 -11.48 29.34
C THR A 27 -12.53 -12.11 28.31
N GLY A 28 -12.01 -12.45 27.13
CA GLY A 28 -12.75 -13.12 26.06
C GLY A 28 -12.02 -14.36 25.57
N ASP A 29 -12.77 -15.34 25.06
CA ASP A 29 -12.15 -16.42 24.29
C ASP A 29 -11.53 -15.88 22.98
N ALA A 30 -10.67 -16.68 22.36
CA ALA A 30 -9.90 -16.25 21.19
C ALA A 30 -10.76 -15.85 19.99
N ASP A 31 -11.93 -16.49 19.82
CA ASP A 31 -12.81 -16.26 18.67
C ASP A 31 -13.58 -14.95 18.83
N ALA A 32 -14.04 -14.64 20.04
CA ALA A 32 -14.64 -13.35 20.37
C ALA A 32 -13.66 -12.19 20.12
N LEU A 33 -12.42 -12.34 20.59
CA LEU A 33 -11.37 -11.33 20.42
C LEU A 33 -10.98 -11.17 18.94
N ALA A 34 -10.83 -12.28 18.20
CA ALA A 34 -10.60 -12.26 16.76
C ALA A 34 -11.72 -11.53 16.01
N GLY A 35 -12.98 -11.77 16.39
CA GLY A 35 -14.14 -11.06 15.84
C GLY A 35 -14.13 -9.56 16.12
N GLU A 36 -13.65 -9.14 17.29
CA GLU A 36 -13.48 -7.73 17.63
C GLU A 36 -12.36 -7.07 16.82
N ILE A 37 -11.21 -7.73 16.67
CA ILE A 37 -10.11 -7.26 15.81
C ILE A 37 -10.58 -7.14 14.36
N PHE A 38 -11.33 -8.10 13.84
CA PHE A 38 -11.94 -8.00 12.51
C PHE A 38 -12.87 -6.79 12.39
N THR A 39 -13.63 -6.47 13.43
CA THR A 39 -14.51 -5.29 13.47
C THR A 39 -13.71 -3.99 13.47
N ILE A 40 -12.57 -3.93 14.16
CA ILE A 40 -11.64 -2.80 14.09
C ILE A 40 -11.09 -2.67 12.67
N LEU A 41 -10.54 -3.76 12.12
CA LEU A 41 -9.93 -3.82 10.79
C LEU A 41 -10.89 -3.35 9.69
N THR A 42 -12.17 -3.73 9.79
CA THR A 42 -13.21 -3.40 8.81
C THR A 42 -13.99 -2.12 9.13
N SER A 43 -13.54 -1.35 10.12
CA SER A 43 -14.09 -0.03 10.41
C SER A 43 -13.75 0.99 9.31
N ARG A 44 -14.51 2.09 9.24
CA ARG A 44 -14.29 3.16 8.25
C ARG A 44 -12.92 3.83 8.32
N GLU A 45 -12.23 3.67 9.45
CA GLU A 45 -10.90 4.21 9.67
C GLU A 45 -9.87 3.45 8.82
N PHE A 46 -9.90 2.12 8.90
CA PHE A 46 -8.89 1.22 8.32
C PHE A 46 -9.32 0.51 7.04
N CYS A 47 -10.62 0.48 6.74
CA CYS A 47 -11.17 -0.12 5.54
C CYS A 47 -12.22 0.80 4.90
N TYR A 48 -12.20 0.90 3.57
CA TYR A 48 -13.20 1.68 2.81
C TYR A 48 -14.42 0.83 2.41
N LEU A 49 -14.36 -0.49 2.59
CA LEU A 49 -15.46 -1.38 2.23
C LEU A 49 -16.63 -1.22 3.21
N SER A 50 -17.84 -1.42 2.69
CA SER A 50 -19.03 -1.53 3.53
C SER A 50 -19.08 -2.91 4.19
N ARG A 51 -19.84 -3.05 5.28
CA ARG A 51 -20.01 -4.33 6.00
C ARG A 51 -20.42 -5.50 5.08
N GLY A 52 -21.32 -5.26 4.13
CA GLY A 52 -21.74 -6.28 3.16
C GLY A 52 -20.60 -6.74 2.24
N ARG A 53 -19.65 -5.84 1.93
CA ARG A 53 -18.47 -6.17 1.11
C ARG A 53 -17.34 -6.81 1.91
N THR A 54 -17.30 -6.64 3.23
CA THR A 54 -16.31 -7.32 4.08
C THR A 54 -16.78 -8.68 4.58
N ALA A 55 -18.10 -8.94 4.59
CA ALA A 55 -18.68 -10.19 5.06
C ALA A 55 -18.05 -11.48 4.46
N PRO A 56 -17.75 -11.56 3.15
CA PRO A 56 -17.15 -12.76 2.56
C PRO A 56 -15.78 -13.12 3.12
N PHE A 57 -15.06 -12.17 3.71
CA PHE A 57 -13.71 -12.38 4.26
C PHE A 57 -13.73 -12.73 5.75
N ARG A 58 -14.88 -12.60 6.42
CA ARG A 58 -14.96 -12.62 7.89
C ARG A 58 -14.45 -13.91 8.47
N ASP A 59 -15.02 -15.04 8.09
CA ASP A 59 -14.79 -16.31 8.78
C ASP A 59 -13.32 -16.74 8.63
N ALA A 60 -12.79 -16.73 7.40
CA ALA A 60 -11.37 -17.02 7.15
C ALA A 60 -10.42 -16.06 7.89
N THR A 61 -10.76 -14.77 7.96
CA THR A 61 -9.93 -13.79 8.68
C THR A 61 -9.97 -14.04 10.18
N VAL A 62 -11.16 -14.26 10.75
CA VAL A 62 -11.35 -14.54 12.18
C VAL A 62 -10.62 -15.82 12.58
N ASP A 63 -10.68 -16.87 11.77
CA ASP A 63 -9.98 -18.14 12.04
C ASP A 63 -8.46 -17.95 12.11
N LEU A 64 -7.88 -17.19 11.17
CA LEU A 64 -6.45 -16.86 11.17
C LEU A 64 -6.05 -16.02 12.39
N LEU A 65 -6.86 -15.03 12.76
CA LEU A 65 -6.61 -14.19 13.94
C LEU A 65 -6.70 -15.02 15.23
N ALA A 66 -7.74 -15.84 15.37
CA ALA A 66 -7.94 -16.70 16.52
C ALA A 66 -6.81 -17.71 16.69
N GLY A 67 -6.25 -18.23 15.58
CA GLY A 67 -5.06 -19.09 15.59
C GLY A 67 -3.87 -18.42 16.27
N ASN A 68 -3.53 -17.19 15.87
CA ASN A 68 -2.43 -16.41 16.48
C ASN A 68 -2.72 -16.10 17.96
N ILE A 69 -3.97 -15.71 18.27
CA ILE A 69 -4.39 -15.39 19.65
C ILE A 69 -4.22 -16.61 20.56
N ARG A 70 -4.64 -17.80 20.12
CA ARG A 70 -4.47 -19.05 20.87
C ARG A 70 -3.01 -19.41 21.11
N ALA A 71 -2.12 -19.04 20.19
CA ALA A 71 -0.67 -19.20 20.35
C ALA A 71 -0.04 -18.14 21.26
N GLY A 72 -0.78 -17.10 21.66
CA GLY A 72 -0.26 -15.98 22.45
C GLY A 72 0.64 -15.03 21.64
N GLU A 73 0.54 -15.06 20.32
CA GLU A 73 1.39 -14.29 19.41
C GLU A 73 0.66 -13.07 18.84
N ALA A 74 1.41 -12.02 18.49
CA ALA A 74 0.85 -10.89 17.76
C ALA A 74 0.07 -11.36 16.52
N VAL A 75 -1.09 -10.78 16.27
CA VAL A 75 -1.87 -11.13 15.06
C VAL A 75 -1.12 -10.64 13.82
N ARG A 76 -0.94 -11.55 12.86
CA ARG A 76 -0.07 -11.34 11.70
C ARG A 76 -0.85 -10.86 10.49
N PHE A 77 -0.38 -9.79 9.88
CA PHE A 77 -0.93 -9.18 8.69
C PHE A 77 0.14 -9.08 7.60
N TYR A 78 -0.21 -9.44 6.37
CA TYR A 78 0.65 -9.32 5.20
C TYR A 78 0.02 -8.31 4.26
N TYR A 79 0.65 -7.15 4.11
CA TYR A 79 0.09 -6.02 3.40
C TYR A 79 0.85 -5.75 2.11
N ASP A 80 0.20 -6.06 0.98
CA ASP A 80 0.73 -5.82 -0.36
C ASP A 80 0.71 -4.34 -0.67
N ILE A 81 1.90 -3.75 -0.70
CA ILE A 81 2.12 -2.37 -1.14
C ILE A 81 2.75 -2.30 -2.54
N GLY A 82 3.04 -3.47 -3.10
CA GLY A 82 3.48 -3.78 -4.45
C GLY A 82 4.96 -3.55 -4.71
N ALA A 83 5.38 -3.43 -5.98
CA ALA A 83 6.73 -3.83 -6.43
C ALA A 83 7.90 -2.92 -6.04
N GLY A 84 7.68 -1.94 -5.16
CA GLY A 84 8.74 -1.02 -4.71
C GLY A 84 9.01 0.15 -5.65
N TYR A 85 7.97 0.64 -6.32
CA TYR A 85 7.99 1.86 -7.12
C TYR A 85 6.57 2.39 -7.33
N HIS A 86 6.47 3.62 -7.83
CA HIS A 86 5.20 4.19 -8.27
C HIS A 86 5.32 4.86 -9.64
N ALA A 87 4.20 4.98 -10.34
CA ALA A 87 4.13 5.68 -11.61
C ALA A 87 4.43 7.18 -11.43
N SER A 88 5.01 7.82 -12.46
CA SER A 88 5.13 9.28 -12.47
C SER A 88 3.75 9.95 -12.42
N ILE A 89 3.75 11.15 -11.84
CA ILE A 89 2.59 12.04 -11.84
C ILE A 89 2.60 13.01 -13.00
N GLU A 90 3.71 13.14 -13.74
CA GLU A 90 3.77 14.07 -14.88
C GLU A 90 3.15 13.43 -16.13
N PRO A 91 2.21 14.09 -16.85
CA PRO A 91 1.48 13.46 -17.95
C PRO A 91 2.35 13.02 -19.14
N GLN A 92 3.50 13.67 -19.32
CA GLN A 92 4.44 13.40 -20.42
C GLN A 92 5.65 12.57 -19.99
N ASP A 93 5.77 12.26 -18.70
CA ASP A 93 6.84 11.43 -18.17
C ASP A 93 6.28 10.04 -17.89
N THR A 94 6.89 9.05 -18.52
CA THR A 94 6.54 7.64 -18.28
C THR A 94 7.46 7.00 -17.25
N GLY A 95 8.45 7.73 -16.72
CA GLY A 95 9.40 7.23 -15.76
C GLY A 95 8.75 6.68 -14.49
N LEU A 96 9.38 5.66 -13.92
CA LEU A 96 9.02 5.13 -12.60
C LEU A 96 9.83 5.84 -11.53
N VAL A 97 9.23 5.94 -10.35
CA VAL A 97 9.86 6.56 -9.19
C VAL A 97 10.14 5.50 -8.14
N PHE A 98 11.42 5.33 -7.81
CA PHE A 98 11.95 4.33 -6.87
C PHE A 98 12.37 4.96 -5.53
N ARG A 99 11.47 5.73 -4.92
CA ARG A 99 11.73 6.39 -3.63
C ARG A 99 10.55 6.21 -2.69
N VAL A 100 10.83 6.15 -1.40
CA VAL A 100 9.78 6.29 -0.38
C VAL A 100 9.38 7.76 -0.26
N GLY A 101 8.12 7.99 0.09
CA GLY A 101 7.59 9.33 0.24
C GLY A 101 6.53 9.41 1.32
N PHE A 102 5.66 10.40 1.16
CA PHE A 102 4.59 10.66 2.12
C PHE A 102 3.55 9.51 2.17
N SER A 103 3.42 8.74 1.10
CA SER A 103 2.60 7.51 1.02
C SER A 103 3.01 6.48 2.08
N GLU A 104 4.28 6.11 2.12
CA GLU A 104 4.80 5.11 3.05
C GLU A 104 4.69 5.62 4.49
N LEU A 105 4.92 6.91 4.71
CA LEU A 105 4.73 7.52 6.04
C LEU A 105 3.28 7.41 6.51
N CYS A 106 2.32 7.63 5.61
CA CYS A 106 0.90 7.46 5.91
C CYS A 106 0.52 5.99 6.15
N ILE A 107 1.07 5.05 5.37
CA ILE A 107 0.88 3.61 5.57
C ILE A 107 1.35 3.21 6.97
N LEU A 108 2.57 3.59 7.36
CA LEU A 108 3.11 3.29 8.69
C LEU A 108 2.23 3.93 9.79
N SER A 109 1.72 5.14 9.57
CA SER A 109 0.85 5.82 10.53
C SER A 109 -0.49 5.09 10.70
N GLN A 110 -1.08 4.58 9.62
CA GLN A 110 -2.29 3.75 9.66
C GLN A 110 -2.05 2.43 10.38
N ILE A 111 -0.91 1.77 10.11
CA ILE A 111 -0.52 0.54 10.82
C ILE A 111 -0.34 0.82 12.31
N GLY A 112 0.33 1.91 12.69
CA GLY A 112 0.51 2.31 14.08
C GLY A 112 -0.82 2.57 14.80
N ALA A 113 -1.73 3.29 14.14
CA ALA A 113 -3.07 3.56 14.67
C ALA A 113 -3.88 2.27 14.85
N PHE A 114 -3.88 1.38 13.86
CA PHE A 114 -4.54 0.08 13.95
C PHE A 114 -3.93 -0.79 15.05
N GLY A 115 -2.60 -0.90 15.09
CA GLY A 115 -1.88 -1.69 16.09
C GLY A 115 -2.15 -1.20 17.52
N ASN A 116 -2.27 0.10 17.73
CA ASN A 116 -2.65 0.67 19.02
C ASN A 116 -4.08 0.27 19.42
N ARG A 117 -5.04 0.32 18.48
CA ARG A 117 -6.44 -0.10 18.71
C ARG A 117 -6.54 -1.60 19.03
N VAL A 118 -5.75 -2.43 18.37
CA VAL A 118 -5.66 -3.86 18.68
C VAL A 118 -5.02 -4.07 20.06
N SER A 119 -3.96 -3.34 20.39
CA SER A 119 -3.25 -3.46 21.68
C SER A 119 -4.13 -3.09 22.88
N GLU A 120 -5.17 -2.27 22.68
CA GLU A 120 -6.17 -1.95 23.72
C GLU A 120 -6.92 -3.20 24.22
N ILE A 121 -7.13 -4.20 23.36
CA ILE A 121 -7.93 -5.40 23.65
C ILE A 121 -7.09 -6.68 23.64
N TYR A 122 -5.93 -6.66 22.97
CA TYR A 122 -5.02 -7.79 22.83
C TYR A 122 -3.56 -7.35 23.01
N PRO A 123 -2.95 -7.54 24.20
CA PRO A 123 -1.62 -6.99 24.51
C PRO A 123 -0.48 -7.36 23.55
N PRO A 124 -0.38 -8.59 23.00
CA PRO A 124 0.61 -8.90 21.97
C PRO A 124 0.48 -8.05 20.70
N GLY A 125 -0.69 -7.45 20.48
CA GLY A 125 -0.92 -6.46 19.44
C GLY A 125 -0.97 -7.07 18.04
N ALA A 126 -0.56 -6.27 17.06
CA ALA A 126 -0.53 -6.64 15.65
C ALA A 126 0.87 -6.45 15.06
N HIS A 127 1.24 -7.35 14.16
CA HIS A 127 2.47 -7.28 13.39
C HIS A 127 2.16 -7.28 11.90
N PHE A 128 2.81 -6.39 11.15
CA PHE A 128 2.62 -6.19 9.72
C PHE A 128 3.89 -6.52 8.95
N THR A 129 3.78 -7.40 7.98
CA THR A 129 4.80 -7.66 6.98
C THR A 129 4.38 -6.95 5.70
N LEU A 130 5.11 -5.91 5.29
CA LEU A 130 4.90 -5.21 4.02
C LEU A 130 5.46 -6.07 2.89
N VAL A 131 4.59 -6.51 1.98
CA VAL A 131 4.97 -7.38 0.87
C VAL A 131 5.34 -6.54 -0.36
N ILE A 132 6.56 -6.76 -0.85
CA ILE A 132 7.12 -6.13 -2.04
C ILE A 132 7.26 -7.18 -3.14
N ASP A 133 6.37 -7.13 -4.14
CA ASP A 133 6.30 -8.06 -5.28
C ASP A 133 7.25 -7.66 -6.43
N ASN A 134 8.51 -7.38 -6.09
CA ASN A 134 9.48 -6.87 -7.07
C ASN A 134 9.88 -7.89 -8.15
N VAL A 135 9.74 -9.19 -7.90
CA VAL A 135 9.96 -10.22 -8.93
C VAL A 135 8.79 -10.24 -9.90
N CYS A 136 7.55 -10.07 -9.41
CA CYS A 136 6.39 -9.84 -10.28
C CYS A 136 6.60 -8.60 -11.17
N GLY A 137 7.12 -7.51 -10.61
CA GLY A 137 7.51 -6.30 -11.36
C GLY A 137 8.55 -6.58 -12.45
N LEU A 138 9.61 -7.33 -12.13
CA LEU A 138 10.64 -7.76 -13.09
C LEU A 138 10.04 -8.60 -14.23
N VAL A 139 9.31 -9.66 -13.89
CA VAL A 139 8.83 -10.65 -14.87
C VAL A 139 7.72 -10.07 -15.75
N THR A 140 6.88 -9.21 -15.16
CA THR A 140 5.79 -8.56 -15.89
C THR A 140 6.30 -7.42 -16.76
N ASN A 141 7.07 -6.48 -16.19
CA ASN A 141 7.34 -5.17 -16.78
C ASN A 141 8.84 -4.94 -17.10
N ASP A 142 9.69 -5.95 -16.92
CA ASP A 142 11.14 -5.87 -17.08
C ASP A 142 11.80 -4.82 -16.15
N ILE A 143 11.20 -4.56 -14.98
CA ILE A 143 11.75 -3.61 -14.02
C ILE A 143 12.94 -4.22 -13.28
N PRO A 144 14.14 -3.61 -13.33
CA PRO A 144 15.30 -4.15 -12.66
C PRO A 144 15.10 -4.27 -11.15
N VAL A 145 15.38 -5.45 -10.60
CA VAL A 145 15.35 -5.67 -9.14
C VAL A 145 16.26 -4.67 -8.43
N ALA A 146 17.42 -4.34 -8.98
CA ALA A 146 18.36 -3.37 -8.41
C ALA A 146 17.69 -2.01 -8.09
N ASP A 147 16.82 -1.51 -8.97
CA ASP A 147 16.13 -0.23 -8.76
C ASP A 147 15.10 -0.34 -7.63
N THR A 148 14.34 -1.44 -7.61
CA THR A 148 13.38 -1.72 -6.51
C THR A 148 14.09 -1.93 -5.17
N MET A 149 15.31 -2.47 -5.17
CA MET A 149 16.09 -2.67 -3.95
C MET A 149 16.58 -1.34 -3.35
N VAL A 150 16.75 -0.30 -4.15
CA VAL A 150 17.00 1.07 -3.65
C VAL A 150 15.79 1.55 -2.84
N TYR A 151 14.57 1.35 -3.36
CA TYR A 151 13.33 1.65 -2.65
C TYR A 151 13.22 0.83 -1.35
N VAL A 152 13.45 -0.49 -1.42
CA VAL A 152 13.39 -1.38 -0.24
C VAL A 152 14.34 -0.93 0.85
N GLY A 153 15.58 -0.58 0.50
CA GLY A 153 16.55 -0.05 1.45
C GLY A 153 16.08 1.25 2.10
N ALA A 154 15.44 2.14 1.34
CA ALA A 154 14.86 3.37 1.87
C ALA A 154 13.63 3.10 2.77
N LEU A 155 12.79 2.11 2.43
CA LEU A 155 11.64 1.69 3.23
C LEU A 155 12.06 1.11 4.57
N ARG A 156 13.07 0.24 4.60
CA ARG A 156 13.62 -0.31 5.84
C ARG A 156 14.16 0.80 6.75
N ARG A 157 14.96 1.72 6.19
CA ARG A 157 15.42 2.91 6.94
C ARG A 157 14.25 3.74 7.47
N LEU A 158 13.20 3.94 6.68
CA LEU A 158 12.01 4.68 7.11
C LEU A 158 11.30 3.99 8.29
N ILE A 159 11.16 2.66 8.25
CA ILE A 159 10.59 1.86 9.35
C ILE A 159 11.43 2.05 10.63
N ASP A 160 12.75 2.01 10.52
CA ASP A 160 13.68 2.20 11.64
C ASP A 160 13.60 3.62 12.20
N GLU A 161 13.70 4.65 11.34
CA GLU A 161 13.68 6.07 11.73
C GLU A 161 12.34 6.51 12.35
N THR A 162 11.25 5.81 12.03
CA THR A 162 9.93 6.04 12.62
C THR A 162 9.69 5.22 13.90
N GLY A 163 10.61 4.31 14.26
CA GLY A 163 10.49 3.45 15.45
C GLY A 163 9.50 2.29 15.29
N MET A 164 9.12 1.95 14.05
CA MET A 164 8.08 0.96 13.78
C MET A 164 8.60 -0.48 13.64
N GLY A 165 9.91 -0.72 13.73
CA GLY A 165 10.53 -2.03 13.49
C GLY A 165 10.05 -3.18 14.38
N ALA A 166 9.50 -2.90 15.57
CA ALA A 166 8.90 -3.93 16.42
C ALA A 166 7.53 -4.43 15.90
N ARG A 167 6.89 -3.68 15.01
CA ARG A 167 5.54 -3.92 14.50
C ARG A 167 5.49 -4.12 13.00
N VAL A 168 6.53 -3.69 12.29
CA VAL A 168 6.55 -3.66 10.83
C VAL A 168 7.87 -4.20 10.33
N GLU A 169 7.80 -5.14 9.39
CA GLU A 169 8.94 -5.61 8.61
C GLU A 169 8.59 -5.60 7.11
N ALA A 170 9.56 -5.92 6.26
CA ALA A 170 9.37 -6.02 4.82
C ALA A 170 9.75 -7.42 4.31
N LEU A 171 8.83 -8.07 3.60
CA LEU A 171 9.07 -9.28 2.83
C LEU A 171 9.23 -8.90 1.36
N VAL A 172 10.39 -9.23 0.79
CA VAL A 172 10.75 -8.88 -0.58
C VAL A 172 10.88 -10.16 -1.39
N GLU A 173 10.15 -10.28 -2.49
CA GLU A 173 10.15 -11.51 -3.30
C GLU A 173 11.56 -11.92 -3.72
N SER A 174 12.36 -10.97 -4.21
CA SER A 174 13.72 -11.27 -4.71
C SER A 174 14.70 -11.72 -3.62
N GLU A 175 14.39 -11.49 -2.35
CA GLU A 175 15.19 -11.98 -1.21
C GLU A 175 14.65 -13.32 -0.68
N THR A 176 13.40 -13.66 -0.99
CA THR A 176 12.68 -14.80 -0.41
C THR A 176 12.59 -15.98 -1.38
N PHE A 177 12.47 -15.69 -2.68
CA PHE A 177 12.17 -16.67 -3.72
C PHE A 177 13.21 -16.67 -4.82
N ASP A 178 13.44 -17.86 -5.40
CA ASP A 178 14.28 -18.00 -6.58
C ASP A 178 13.51 -17.50 -7.83
N LEU A 179 14.17 -16.69 -8.64
CA LEU A 179 13.68 -16.22 -9.93
C LEU A 179 13.31 -17.36 -10.88
N SER A 180 13.95 -18.54 -10.77
CA SER A 180 13.60 -19.71 -11.57
C SER A 180 12.15 -20.16 -11.35
N GLY A 181 11.54 -19.80 -10.22
CA GLY A 181 10.14 -20.05 -9.91
C GLY A 181 9.14 -19.22 -10.71
N TYR A 182 9.61 -18.28 -11.55
CA TYR A 182 8.78 -17.32 -12.28
C TYR A 182 8.86 -17.50 -13.81
N ALA A 183 8.94 -18.74 -14.28
CA ALA A 183 9.03 -19.04 -15.71
C ALA A 183 7.69 -18.81 -16.44
N ILE A 184 7.64 -17.79 -17.30
CA ILE A 184 6.48 -17.52 -18.16
C ILE A 184 6.28 -18.63 -19.21
N ASP A 185 5.08 -19.22 -19.22
CA ASP A 185 4.68 -20.17 -20.26
C ASP A 185 4.29 -19.37 -21.51
N ARG A 186 5.19 -19.38 -22.50
CA ARG A 186 4.99 -18.65 -23.77
C ARG A 186 3.80 -19.16 -24.57
N ALA A 187 3.50 -20.46 -24.52
CA ALA A 187 2.36 -21.02 -25.25
C ALA A 187 1.05 -20.60 -24.61
N ARG A 188 0.99 -20.57 -23.27
CA ARG A 188 -0.14 -20.01 -22.54
C ARG A 188 -0.26 -18.50 -22.76
N LEU A 189 0.84 -17.76 -22.70
CA LEU A 189 0.86 -16.31 -22.91
C LEU A 189 0.23 -15.94 -24.26
N ALA A 190 0.60 -16.65 -25.33
CA ALA A 190 0.04 -16.40 -26.66
C ALA A 190 -1.49 -16.61 -26.71
N ARG A 191 -2.01 -17.63 -25.99
CA ARG A 191 -3.44 -17.88 -25.89
C ARG A 191 -4.15 -16.80 -25.07
N ASP A 192 -3.58 -16.43 -23.93
CA ASP A 192 -4.13 -15.41 -23.05
C ASP A 192 -4.23 -14.06 -23.78
N VAL A 193 -3.16 -13.65 -24.49
CA VAL A 193 -3.14 -12.44 -25.34
C VAL A 193 -4.25 -12.47 -26.39
N ALA A 194 -4.44 -13.60 -27.08
CA ALA A 194 -5.48 -13.72 -28.10
C ALA A 194 -6.91 -13.69 -27.55
N ALA A 195 -7.10 -14.01 -26.26
CA ALA A 195 -8.41 -14.02 -25.60
C ALA A 195 -8.75 -12.70 -24.89
N LEU A 196 -7.75 -11.85 -24.63
CA LEU A 196 -7.94 -10.59 -23.93
C LEU A 196 -8.62 -9.54 -24.82
N SER A 197 -9.54 -8.78 -24.21
CA SER A 197 -10.16 -7.60 -24.82
C SER A 197 -10.04 -6.43 -23.83
N PRO A 198 -8.85 -5.81 -23.70
CA PRO A 198 -8.61 -4.80 -22.68
C PRO A 198 -9.38 -3.51 -22.99
N SER A 199 -9.82 -2.82 -21.94
CA SER A 199 -10.32 -1.47 -22.11
C SER A 199 -9.16 -0.50 -22.40
N PRO A 200 -9.43 0.69 -22.97
CA PRO A 200 -8.42 1.74 -23.09
C PRO A 200 -7.75 2.08 -21.75
N GLN A 201 -8.52 1.94 -20.67
CA GLN A 201 -8.05 2.19 -19.32
C GLN A 201 -7.01 1.17 -18.85
N ASP A 202 -7.17 -0.11 -19.24
CA ASP A 202 -6.22 -1.17 -18.89
C ASP A 202 -4.89 -0.95 -19.61
N LEU A 203 -4.94 -0.64 -20.91
CA LEU A 203 -3.76 -0.32 -21.71
C LEU A 203 -3.02 0.90 -21.15
N GLU A 204 -3.75 1.97 -20.80
CA GLU A 204 -3.17 3.16 -20.19
C GLU A 204 -2.50 2.84 -18.84
N ASN A 205 -3.12 2.00 -18.00
CA ASN A 205 -2.52 1.60 -16.73
C ASN A 205 -1.18 0.88 -16.97
N VAL A 206 -1.10 -0.05 -17.92
CA VAL A 206 0.17 -0.72 -18.25
C VAL A 206 1.24 0.28 -18.67
N ARG A 207 0.93 1.20 -19.59
CA ARG A 207 1.89 2.20 -20.07
C ARG A 207 2.48 3.03 -18.92
N ARG A 208 1.68 3.32 -17.89
CA ARG A 208 2.12 4.07 -16.71
C ARG A 208 3.03 3.26 -15.77
N PHE A 209 2.90 1.95 -15.75
CA PHE A 209 3.66 1.05 -14.87
C PHE A 209 4.88 0.39 -15.54
N LEU A 210 5.06 0.61 -16.85
CA LEU A 210 6.19 0.08 -17.60
C LEU A 210 7.45 0.95 -17.52
N GLY A 211 7.33 2.24 -17.22
CA GLY A 211 8.50 3.13 -17.14
C GLY A 211 8.97 3.73 -18.46
N ARG A 212 8.31 3.40 -19.58
CA ARG A 212 8.70 3.81 -20.94
C ARG A 212 7.51 3.79 -21.90
N ALA A 213 7.71 4.38 -23.08
CA ALA A 213 6.77 4.27 -24.20
C ALA A 213 6.53 2.80 -24.59
N CYS A 214 5.28 2.51 -24.95
CA CYS A 214 4.76 1.18 -25.22
C CYS A 214 3.56 1.28 -26.15
N ASP A 215 3.52 0.41 -27.16
CA ASP A 215 2.35 0.28 -28.03
C ASP A 215 1.27 -0.62 -27.40
N ASP A 216 0.12 -0.73 -28.07
CA ASP A 216 -1.03 -1.49 -27.58
C ASP A 216 -0.75 -3.00 -27.56
N ALA A 217 0.10 -3.49 -28.46
CA ALA A 217 0.43 -4.90 -28.57
C ALA A 217 1.32 -5.35 -27.40
N GLU A 218 2.36 -4.57 -27.10
CA GLU A 218 3.18 -4.79 -25.90
C GLU A 218 2.31 -4.63 -24.66
N ALA A 219 1.46 -3.60 -24.56
CA ALA A 219 0.63 -3.40 -23.39
C ALA A 219 -0.31 -4.58 -23.12
N LEU A 220 -0.93 -5.12 -24.18
CA LEU A 220 -1.75 -6.33 -24.12
C LEU A 220 -0.94 -7.55 -23.65
N GLU A 221 0.27 -7.72 -24.17
CA GLU A 221 1.18 -8.78 -23.73
C GLU A 221 1.50 -8.67 -22.24
N ARG A 222 1.77 -7.47 -21.74
CA ARG A 222 2.07 -7.23 -20.31
C ARG A 222 0.87 -7.54 -19.40
N ILE A 223 -0.36 -7.29 -19.84
CA ILE A 223 -1.57 -7.69 -19.10
C ILE A 223 -1.59 -9.23 -18.92
N ALA A 224 -1.32 -9.97 -19.99
CA ALA A 224 -1.29 -11.42 -19.94
C ALA A 224 -0.11 -11.95 -19.10
N ARG A 225 1.08 -11.35 -19.22
CA ARG A 225 2.24 -11.68 -18.37
C ARG A 225 1.94 -11.45 -16.89
N TYR A 226 1.28 -10.34 -16.55
CA TYR A 226 0.93 -10.00 -15.17
C TYR A 226 0.03 -11.07 -14.54
N SER A 227 -0.92 -11.63 -15.28
CA SER A 227 -1.76 -12.71 -14.79
C SER A 227 -0.94 -13.95 -14.39
N GLN A 228 0.00 -14.38 -15.24
CA GLN A 228 0.85 -15.54 -14.95
C GLN A 228 1.84 -15.26 -13.81
N ALA A 229 2.46 -14.08 -13.80
CA ALA A 229 3.39 -13.66 -12.76
C ALA A 229 2.68 -13.56 -11.41
N GLY A 230 1.47 -12.97 -11.37
CA GLY A 230 0.63 -12.91 -10.18
C GLY A 230 0.29 -14.30 -9.62
N GLU A 231 -0.06 -15.27 -10.47
CA GLU A 231 -0.28 -16.65 -10.03
C GLU A 231 0.97 -17.33 -9.46
N MET A 232 2.17 -16.95 -9.92
CA MET A 232 3.44 -17.43 -9.36
C MET A 232 3.69 -16.78 -8.00
N THR A 233 3.52 -15.46 -7.90
CA THR A 233 3.58 -14.71 -6.63
C THR A 233 2.64 -15.31 -5.58
N GLU A 234 1.37 -15.56 -5.92
CA GLU A 234 0.40 -16.15 -4.99
C GLU A 234 0.83 -17.54 -4.50
N ARG A 235 1.38 -18.38 -5.40
CA ARG A 235 1.86 -19.72 -5.05
C ARG A 235 3.05 -19.66 -4.09
N HIS A 236 4.05 -18.83 -4.38
CA HIS A 236 5.23 -18.68 -3.51
C HIS A 236 4.87 -18.06 -2.16
N LEU A 237 3.99 -17.05 -2.15
CA LEU A 237 3.54 -16.42 -0.93
C LEU A 237 2.73 -17.38 -0.04
N ALA A 238 1.97 -18.32 -0.61
CA ALA A 238 1.22 -19.32 0.16
C ALA A 238 2.12 -20.18 1.09
N ASP A 239 3.42 -20.28 0.80
CA ASP A 239 4.37 -21.05 1.61
C ASP A 239 4.92 -20.28 2.83
N VAL A 240 4.91 -18.94 2.78
CA VAL A 240 5.52 -18.09 3.81
C VAL A 240 4.50 -17.22 4.56
N VAL A 241 3.35 -16.96 3.94
CA VAL A 241 2.26 -16.18 4.54
C VAL A 241 1.46 -17.08 5.49
N ARG A 242 1.47 -16.71 6.77
CA ARG A 242 0.77 -17.43 7.85
C ARG A 242 -0.19 -16.52 8.62
N GLY A 243 -0.80 -15.56 7.93
CA GLY A 243 -1.66 -14.54 8.52
C GLY A 243 -2.64 -13.94 7.51
N VAL A 244 -3.26 -12.83 7.89
CA VAL A 244 -4.28 -12.17 7.08
C VAL A 244 -3.62 -11.39 5.94
N ARG A 245 -3.90 -11.78 4.69
CA ARG A 245 -3.46 -11.07 3.48
C ARG A 245 -4.35 -9.88 3.17
N MET A 246 -3.72 -8.76 2.86
CA MET A 246 -4.38 -7.49 2.60
C MET A 246 -3.72 -6.76 1.45
N THR A 247 -4.52 -6.01 0.70
CA THR A 247 -4.06 -5.16 -0.39
C THR A 247 -4.55 -3.73 -0.17
N GLN A 248 -3.93 -2.74 -0.81
CA GLN A 248 -4.40 -1.35 -0.67
C GLN A 248 -5.82 -1.15 -1.24
N ARG A 249 -6.18 -1.98 -2.22
CA ARG A 249 -7.51 -2.12 -2.79
C ARG A 249 -7.92 -3.58 -2.72
N ALA A 250 -9.06 -3.85 -2.09
CA ALA A 250 -9.63 -5.18 -1.97
C ALA A 250 -9.74 -5.86 -3.34
N THR A 251 -9.45 -7.14 -3.36
CA THR A 251 -9.62 -8.00 -4.54
C THR A 251 -10.72 -9.03 -4.25
N GLY A 252 -10.95 -9.97 -5.16
CA GLY A 252 -11.82 -11.12 -4.85
C GLY A 252 -11.27 -11.99 -3.72
N GLY A 253 -9.95 -12.00 -3.50
CA GLY A 253 -9.29 -12.89 -2.52
C GLY A 253 -8.68 -12.19 -1.31
N THR A 254 -8.57 -10.85 -1.29
CA THR A 254 -7.88 -10.11 -0.24
C THR A 254 -8.71 -8.94 0.29
N LEU A 255 -8.64 -8.74 1.60
CA LEU A 255 -9.28 -7.60 2.25
C LEU A 255 -8.50 -6.30 1.94
N GLY A 256 -9.23 -5.21 1.74
CA GLY A 256 -8.62 -3.89 1.60
C GLY A 256 -8.17 -3.33 2.95
N PHE A 257 -6.91 -2.93 3.07
CA PHE A 257 -6.43 -2.06 4.16
C PHE A 257 -6.08 -0.69 3.60
N ARG A 258 -6.56 0.36 4.25
CA ARG A 258 -6.45 1.72 3.74
C ARG A 258 -5.05 2.30 4.04
N PRO A 259 -4.32 2.84 3.04
CA PRO A 259 -3.02 3.47 3.27
C PRO A 259 -3.11 4.85 3.93
N PHE A 260 -4.20 5.59 3.73
CA PHE A 260 -4.45 6.90 4.34
C PHE A 260 -5.94 7.29 4.33
N PRO A 261 -6.41 8.17 5.25
CA PRO A 261 -7.80 8.62 5.27
C PRO A 261 -8.25 9.22 3.94
N GLY A 262 -9.36 8.75 3.38
CA GLY A 262 -10.01 9.38 2.23
C GLY A 262 -10.06 8.61 0.90
N GLY A 263 -9.52 7.37 0.79
CA GLY A 263 -9.59 6.65 -0.49
C GLY A 263 -9.55 5.12 -0.44
N ASP A 264 -10.16 4.52 -1.47
CA ASP A 264 -9.79 3.23 -2.08
C ASP A 264 -8.73 3.56 -3.14
N SER A 265 -7.46 3.50 -2.77
CA SER A 265 -6.40 4.09 -3.59
C SER A 265 -5.12 3.30 -3.45
N ARG A 266 -4.50 3.01 -4.61
CA ARG A 266 -3.18 2.40 -4.67
C ARG A 266 -2.13 3.50 -4.71
N THR A 267 -1.32 3.65 -3.69
CA THR A 267 -0.22 4.63 -3.64
C THR A 267 0.71 4.50 -4.84
N GLN A 268 0.88 3.28 -5.35
CA GLN A 268 1.71 2.97 -6.52
C GLN A 268 1.26 3.67 -7.81
N VAL A 269 0.00 4.11 -7.93
CA VAL A 269 -0.45 4.79 -9.16
C VAL A 269 -0.03 6.27 -9.22
N GLY A 270 0.79 6.76 -8.30
CA GLY A 270 1.26 8.14 -8.33
C GLY A 270 1.95 8.57 -7.04
N GLU A 271 1.77 9.83 -6.66
CA GLU A 271 2.37 10.41 -5.46
C GLU A 271 1.29 10.88 -4.49
N VAL A 272 1.43 10.54 -3.20
CA VAL A 272 0.55 11.10 -2.17
C VAL A 272 1.08 12.46 -1.74
N ALA A 273 0.25 13.49 -1.87
CA ALA A 273 0.53 14.86 -1.48
C ALA A 273 -0.36 15.30 -0.31
N ILE A 274 -0.01 16.42 0.32
CA ILE A 274 -0.83 17.09 1.33
C ILE A 274 -1.62 18.19 0.63
N SER A 275 -2.93 18.23 0.82
CA SER A 275 -3.82 19.20 0.17
C SER A 275 -4.90 19.67 1.14
N PRO A 276 -5.28 20.96 1.14
CA PRO A 276 -6.46 21.43 1.87
C PRO A 276 -7.73 20.93 1.17
N ASN A 277 -8.78 20.65 1.95
CA ASN A 277 -10.14 20.58 1.42
C ASN A 277 -10.77 21.99 1.36
N ASP A 278 -12.02 22.06 0.90
CA ASP A 278 -12.79 23.31 0.75
C ASP A 278 -13.00 24.07 2.08
N LYS A 279 -12.75 23.42 3.22
CA LYS A 279 -12.79 24.01 4.57
C LYS A 279 -11.41 24.37 5.12
N GLY A 280 -10.36 24.28 4.29
CA GLY A 280 -8.97 24.53 4.69
C GLY A 280 -8.32 23.40 5.52
N VAL A 281 -9.01 22.26 5.72
CA VAL A 281 -8.46 21.15 6.51
C VAL A 281 -7.53 20.32 5.63
N LEU A 282 -6.28 20.15 6.07
CA LEU A 282 -5.28 19.36 5.38
C LEU A 282 -5.60 17.86 5.40
N ARG A 283 -5.44 17.22 4.25
CA ARG A 283 -5.67 15.79 4.03
C ARG A 283 -4.66 15.23 3.02
N PRO A 284 -4.41 13.91 3.02
CA PRO A 284 -3.66 13.29 1.94
C PRO A 284 -4.53 13.26 0.67
N VAL A 285 -3.90 13.45 -0.49
CA VAL A 285 -4.52 13.29 -1.81
C VAL A 285 -3.57 12.54 -2.73
N LEU A 286 -4.10 11.64 -3.56
CA LEU A 286 -3.31 10.95 -4.56
C LEU A 286 -3.25 11.77 -5.85
N LEU A 287 -2.05 12.23 -6.18
CA LEU A 287 -1.73 12.86 -7.45
C LEU A 287 -1.34 11.78 -8.45
N THR A 288 -1.83 11.91 -9.68
CA THR A 288 -1.58 11.02 -10.81
C THR A 288 -1.48 11.87 -12.08
N SER A 289 -0.95 11.32 -13.15
CA SER A 289 -0.94 11.98 -14.47
C SER A 289 -2.32 12.43 -14.97
N ARG A 290 -3.43 11.94 -14.40
CA ARG A 290 -4.80 12.31 -14.79
C ARG A 290 -5.38 13.51 -14.07
N ASN A 291 -4.81 13.91 -12.94
CA ASN A 291 -5.39 14.95 -12.09
C ASN A 291 -4.36 15.97 -11.60
N VAL A 292 -3.08 15.79 -11.93
CA VAL A 292 -1.99 16.63 -11.42
C VAL A 292 -2.12 18.09 -11.87
N ASP A 293 -2.73 18.34 -13.04
CA ASP A 293 -3.00 19.64 -13.63
C ASP A 293 -4.01 20.48 -12.83
N ARG A 294 -4.82 19.82 -12.00
CA ARG A 294 -5.77 20.47 -11.08
C ARG A 294 -5.11 21.07 -9.85
N TYR A 295 -3.79 20.94 -9.70
CA TYR A 295 -3.06 21.38 -8.51
C TYR A 295 -1.83 22.22 -8.86
N ARG A 296 -1.65 23.31 -8.12
CA ARG A 296 -0.34 23.94 -7.97
C ARG A 296 0.45 23.15 -6.93
N ARG A 297 1.67 22.74 -7.29
CA ARG A 297 2.48 21.82 -6.48
C ARG A 297 3.73 22.51 -5.98
N THR A 298 4.02 22.33 -4.70
CA THR A 298 5.24 22.84 -4.06
C THR A 298 5.90 21.72 -3.28
N GLN A 299 7.18 21.48 -3.53
CA GLN A 299 7.98 20.57 -2.71
C GLN A 299 8.42 21.30 -1.43
N LEU A 300 8.00 20.79 -0.28
CA LEU A 300 8.31 21.34 1.02
C LEU A 300 9.28 20.43 1.76
N ARG A 301 10.32 21.03 2.35
CA ARG A 301 11.36 20.32 3.10
C ARG A 301 11.23 20.62 4.58
N PHE A 302 11.19 19.57 5.39
CA PHE A 302 11.13 19.67 6.85
C PHE A 302 12.16 18.71 7.48
N PRO A 303 13.47 18.93 7.29
CA PRO A 303 14.52 18.00 7.73
C PRO A 303 14.51 17.70 9.24
N GLN A 304 13.91 18.58 10.04
CA GLN A 304 13.74 18.42 11.48
C GLN A 304 12.50 17.60 11.88
N LEU A 305 11.56 17.38 10.96
CA LEU A 305 10.32 16.62 11.20
C LEU A 305 10.27 15.30 10.42
N LEU A 306 10.72 15.33 9.17
CA LEU A 306 10.68 14.17 8.28
C LEU A 306 11.84 13.21 8.57
N PRO A 307 11.61 11.90 8.47
CA PRO A 307 12.67 10.90 8.38
C PRO A 307 13.65 11.25 7.25
N ALA A 308 14.94 10.94 7.41
CA ALA A 308 15.97 11.23 6.41
C ALA A 308 15.73 10.48 5.10
N ALA A 309 15.03 9.34 5.15
CA ALA A 309 14.56 8.63 3.95
C ALA A 309 13.58 9.45 3.07
N ILE A 310 12.92 10.49 3.62
CA ILE A 310 11.96 11.35 2.92
C ILE A 310 12.51 12.78 2.83
N ALA A 311 13.11 13.12 1.69
CA ALA A 311 13.74 14.44 1.50
C ALA A 311 12.75 15.62 1.47
N HIS A 312 11.53 15.39 1.00
CA HIS A 312 10.47 16.39 0.92
C HIS A 312 9.10 15.72 0.87
N VAL A 313 8.07 16.52 1.11
CA VAL A 313 6.67 16.19 0.78
C VAL A 313 6.14 17.18 -0.24
N THR A 314 5.16 16.76 -1.04
CA THR A 314 4.46 17.66 -1.96
C THR A 314 3.24 18.26 -1.27
N TYR A 315 3.16 19.58 -1.27
CA TYR A 315 1.92 20.31 -0.99
C TYR A 315 1.21 20.61 -2.32
N ALA A 316 -0.05 20.21 -2.41
CA ALA A 316 -0.88 20.33 -3.60
C ALA A 316 -2.06 21.27 -3.32
N GLU A 317 -1.94 22.51 -3.76
CA GLU A 317 -2.99 23.52 -3.67
C GLU A 317 -3.94 23.36 -4.87
N PRO A 318 -5.24 23.09 -4.67
CA PRO A 318 -6.19 23.04 -5.78
C PRO A 318 -6.15 24.35 -6.57
N VAL A 319 -6.05 24.26 -7.89
CA VAL A 319 -6.27 25.41 -8.76
C VAL A 319 -7.77 25.60 -8.86
N ASP A 320 -8.28 26.83 -8.70
CA ASP A 320 -9.68 27.16 -8.93
C ASP A 320 -10.05 26.84 -10.38
N THR A 321 -10.46 25.61 -10.64
CA THR A 321 -11.19 25.26 -11.85
C THR A 321 -12.61 25.74 -11.61
N ALA A 322 -13.06 26.74 -12.38
CA ALA A 322 -14.45 27.16 -12.43
C ALA A 322 -15.36 25.91 -12.39
N PRO A 323 -16.49 25.93 -11.66
CA PRO A 323 -17.35 24.76 -11.54
C PRO A 323 -17.68 24.27 -12.94
N ALA A 324 -17.37 22.99 -13.20
CA ALA A 324 -17.83 22.32 -14.41
C ALA A 324 -19.35 22.51 -14.45
N SER A 325 -19.81 23.28 -15.43
CA SER A 325 -21.23 23.41 -15.74
C SER A 325 -21.76 22.01 -15.99
N GLY A 326 -22.59 21.53 -15.04
CA GLY A 326 -23.43 20.35 -15.24
C GLY A 326 -24.54 20.61 -16.24
#